data_AF-A0A1Y4HFD3-F1
#
_entry.id   AF-A0A1Y4HFD3-F1
#
_cell.length_a   1.000
_cell.length_b   1.000
_cell.length_c   1.000
_cell.angle_alpha   90.00
_cell.angle_beta   90.00
_cell.angle_gamma   90.00
#
_symmetry.space_group_name_H-M   'P 1'
#
loop_
_entity.id
_entity.type
_entity.pdbx_description
1 polymer ?
#
loop_
_entity_poly.entity_id
_entity_poly.type
_entity_poly.pdbx_seq_one_letter_code
_entity_poly.pdbx_strand_id
1 'polypeptide(L)'
;MKFRQWPKRDPNKNYFLVPNEVFHIGLSHPEISIYCYLLSIEDRETYQCWPSYKTIGKALGMCQNTVSKYVRSLEEKGLIRTEPTMIRSKDGRPLNGNLLYTICPIQAAVESFYQRQFRQMEENAARQRAAERLAESARKSPQNALCAPLGEPAGLDTPSGVESGFGPLSGAFPELASESLPGMEEKAGTKEKAG
;
A
#
# COMPACT_ATOMS: atom_id res chain seq x y z
N MET A 1 9.59 18.09 -51.03
CA MET A 1 10.61 17.63 -50.05
C MET A 1 10.59 16.11 -50.03
N LYS A 2 11.71 15.41 -50.26
CA LYS A 2 11.78 13.95 -50.13
C LYS A 2 11.96 13.61 -48.65
N PHE A 3 10.96 12.98 -48.03
CA PHE A 3 11.14 12.40 -46.70
C PHE A 3 12.25 11.35 -46.78
N ARG A 4 13.31 11.51 -45.99
CA ARG A 4 14.33 10.46 -45.86
C ARG A 4 13.62 9.24 -45.27
N GLN A 5 13.41 8.21 -46.07
CA GLN A 5 12.95 6.92 -45.56
C GLN A 5 13.99 6.46 -44.54
N TRP A 6 13.53 6.23 -43.31
CA TRP A 6 14.37 5.62 -42.29
C TRP A 6 14.89 4.28 -42.81
N PRO A 7 16.18 3.94 -42.56
CA PRO A 7 16.68 2.62 -42.91
C PRO A 7 15.78 1.55 -42.29
N LYS A 8 15.52 0.49 -43.04
CA LYS A 8 14.64 -0.61 -42.60
C LYS A 8 15.20 -1.19 -41.30
N ARG A 9 14.49 -1.00 -40.20
CA ARG A 9 14.90 -1.48 -38.88
C ARG A 9 14.64 -2.99 -38.80
N ASP A 10 15.60 -3.72 -38.27
CA ASP A 10 15.47 -5.15 -37.94
C ASP A 10 14.51 -5.30 -36.75
N PRO A 11 13.38 -6.02 -36.90
CA PRO A 11 12.40 -6.25 -35.83
C PRO A 11 13.01 -6.81 -34.55
N ASN A 12 13.97 -7.73 -34.66
CA ASN A 12 14.53 -8.44 -33.49
C ASN A 12 15.59 -7.62 -32.75
N LYS A 13 16.22 -6.66 -33.45
CA LYS A 13 17.28 -5.81 -32.87
C LYS A 13 16.77 -4.46 -32.38
N ASN A 14 15.74 -3.92 -33.01
CA ASN A 14 15.28 -2.55 -32.75
C ASN A 14 13.95 -2.50 -32.01
N TYR A 15 13.28 -3.65 -31.83
CA TYR A 15 11.98 -3.74 -31.18
C TYR A 15 11.94 -4.96 -30.26
N PHE A 16 11.04 -4.88 -29.28
CA PHE A 16 10.71 -5.97 -28.38
C PHE A 16 9.19 -6.04 -28.24
N LEU A 17 8.69 -7.21 -27.85
CA LEU A 17 7.26 -7.43 -27.68
C LEU A 17 6.91 -7.20 -26.22
N VAL A 18 5.82 -6.48 -26.00
CA VAL A 18 5.25 -6.26 -24.68
C VAL A 18 3.83 -6.81 -24.70
N PRO A 19 3.45 -7.67 -23.74
CA PRO A 19 2.09 -8.13 -23.62
C PRO A 19 1.12 -6.96 -23.39
N ASN A 20 -0.06 -6.97 -24.02
CA ASN A 20 -1.01 -5.86 -23.88
C ASN A 20 -1.63 -5.79 -22.47
N GLU A 21 -1.62 -6.90 -21.74
CA GLU A 21 -2.18 -7.04 -20.40
C GLU A 21 -1.51 -6.13 -19.38
N VAL A 22 -0.30 -5.61 -19.67
CA VAL A 22 0.37 -4.60 -18.82
C VAL A 22 -0.50 -3.37 -18.56
N PHE A 23 -1.43 -3.05 -19.47
CA PHE A 23 -2.37 -1.94 -19.33
C PHE A 23 -3.65 -2.30 -18.55
N HIS A 24 -3.89 -3.59 -18.27
CA HIS A 24 -5.13 -4.09 -17.68
C HIS A 24 -4.97 -4.64 -16.26
N ILE A 25 -3.72 -4.86 -15.80
CA ILE A 25 -3.43 -5.44 -14.47
C ILE A 25 -3.01 -4.40 -13.42
N GLY A 26 -3.39 -3.13 -13.62
CA GLY A 26 -3.16 -2.07 -12.64
C GLY A 26 -1.67 -1.74 -12.42
N LEU A 27 -0.86 -1.76 -13.47
CA LEU A 27 0.51 -1.25 -13.41
C LEU A 27 0.54 0.27 -13.49
N SER A 28 1.42 0.88 -12.70
CA SER A 28 1.72 2.30 -12.81
C SER A 28 2.71 2.57 -13.93
N HIS A 29 2.69 3.79 -14.48
CA HIS A 29 3.65 4.23 -15.52
C HIS A 29 5.12 3.85 -15.25
N PRO A 30 5.69 4.09 -14.04
CA PRO A 30 7.08 3.70 -13.77
C PRO A 30 7.29 2.18 -13.68
N GLU A 31 6.30 1.40 -13.24
CA GLU A 31 6.37 -0.06 -13.27
C GLU A 31 6.41 -0.58 -14.70
N ILE A 32 5.54 -0.06 -15.58
CA ILE A 32 5.54 -0.40 -17.01
C ILE A 32 6.89 -0.05 -17.62
N SER A 33 7.44 1.15 -17.35
CA SER A 33 8.74 1.56 -17.88
C SER A 33 9.88 0.63 -17.47
N ILE A 34 9.92 0.20 -16.20
CA ILE A 34 10.94 -0.74 -15.71
C ILE A 34 10.73 -2.12 -16.34
N TYR A 35 9.49 -2.64 -16.35
CA TYR A 35 9.18 -3.93 -16.94
C TYR A 35 9.55 -3.98 -18.44
N CYS A 36 9.18 -2.96 -19.20
CA CYS A 36 9.55 -2.82 -20.61
C CYS A 36 11.07 -2.71 -20.81
N TYR A 37 11.79 -2.02 -19.92
CA TYR A 37 13.24 -1.98 -20.00
C TYR A 37 13.86 -3.37 -19.79
N LEU A 38 13.39 -4.12 -18.79
CA LEU A 38 13.86 -5.48 -18.55
C LEU A 38 13.52 -6.41 -19.75
N LEU A 39 12.32 -6.29 -20.32
CA LEU A 39 11.86 -6.94 -21.56
C LEU A 39 12.55 -6.45 -22.86
N SER A 40 13.46 -5.48 -22.77
CA SER A 40 14.24 -5.05 -23.93
C SER A 40 15.66 -5.59 -23.93
N ILE A 41 16.11 -6.16 -22.81
CA ILE A 41 17.49 -6.58 -22.58
C ILE A 41 17.59 -8.01 -22.04
N GLU A 42 16.46 -8.67 -21.80
CA GLU A 42 16.39 -10.06 -21.42
C GLU A 42 16.98 -10.94 -22.52
N ASP A 43 17.64 -11.99 -22.06
CA ASP A 43 17.97 -13.10 -22.90
C ASP A 43 16.67 -13.84 -23.25
N ARG A 44 16.38 -13.99 -24.54
CA ARG A 44 15.12 -14.57 -25.04
C ARG A 44 15.03 -16.08 -24.86
N GLU A 45 16.13 -16.76 -24.54
CA GLU A 45 16.14 -18.19 -24.26
C GLU A 45 15.91 -18.46 -22.77
N THR A 46 16.54 -17.66 -21.91
CA THR A 46 16.51 -17.86 -20.44
C THR A 46 15.49 -16.97 -19.72
N TYR A 47 14.97 -15.93 -20.38
CA TYR A 47 14.11 -14.89 -19.82
C TYR A 47 14.77 -14.14 -18.65
N GLN A 48 16.10 -14.03 -18.68
CA GLN A 48 16.90 -13.44 -17.60
C GLN A 48 17.68 -12.21 -18.05
N CYS A 49 17.91 -11.29 -17.12
CA CYS A 49 18.86 -10.19 -17.27
C CYS A 49 19.46 -9.80 -15.91
N TRP A 50 20.58 -9.07 -15.90
CA TRP A 50 21.27 -8.68 -14.67
C TRP A 50 21.68 -7.18 -14.59
N PRO A 51 20.82 -6.23 -14.99
CA PRO A 51 21.13 -4.81 -14.85
C PRO A 51 21.18 -4.37 -13.38
N SER A 52 22.15 -3.54 -13.01
CA SER A 52 22.12 -2.90 -11.68
C SER A 52 20.98 -1.87 -11.58
N TYR A 53 20.52 -1.55 -10.36
CA TYR A 53 19.57 -0.44 -10.16
C TYR A 53 20.09 0.89 -10.69
N LYS A 54 21.40 1.11 -10.62
CA LYS A 54 22.05 2.28 -11.23
C LYS A 54 21.91 2.29 -12.76
N THR A 55 22.04 1.14 -13.41
CA THR A 55 21.88 0.99 -14.86
C THR A 55 20.45 1.29 -15.28
N ILE A 56 19.46 0.67 -14.61
CA ILE A 56 18.03 0.90 -14.86
C ILE A 56 17.70 2.39 -14.65
N GLY A 57 18.15 2.95 -13.52
CA GLY A 57 17.92 4.35 -13.17
C GLY A 57 18.49 5.31 -14.21
N LYS A 58 19.70 5.05 -14.71
CA LYS A 58 20.30 5.84 -15.79
C LYS A 58 19.50 5.75 -17.09
N ALA A 59 19.03 4.55 -17.46
CA ALA A 59 18.26 4.36 -18.69
C ALA A 59 16.88 5.04 -18.65
N LEU A 60 16.24 5.07 -17.47
CA LEU A 60 14.87 5.56 -17.30
C LEU A 60 14.77 6.95 -16.65
N GLY A 61 15.89 7.58 -16.31
CA GLY A 61 15.91 8.87 -15.60
C GLY A 61 15.40 8.78 -14.16
N MET A 62 15.57 7.64 -13.50
CA MET A 62 15.11 7.39 -12.13
C MET A 62 16.28 7.26 -11.15
N CYS A 63 16.09 7.67 -9.90
CA CYS A 63 17.06 7.37 -8.85
C CYS A 63 16.96 5.90 -8.40
N GLN A 64 18.04 5.37 -7.80
CA GLN A 64 18.11 3.95 -7.43
C GLN A 64 17.03 3.53 -6.43
N ASN A 65 16.63 4.42 -5.52
CA ASN A 65 15.56 4.15 -4.55
C ASN A 65 14.20 3.98 -5.24
N THR A 66 13.91 4.81 -6.24
CA THR A 66 12.69 4.70 -7.04
C THR A 66 12.68 3.42 -7.85
N VAL A 67 13.82 3.05 -8.45
CA VAL A 67 13.95 1.77 -9.14
C VAL A 67 13.68 0.61 -8.19
N SER A 68 14.35 0.58 -7.02
CA SER A 68 14.18 -0.46 -6.01
C SER A 68 12.72 -0.61 -5.56
N LYS A 69 12.04 0.51 -5.30
CA LYS A 69 10.61 0.54 -4.95
C LYS A 69 9.75 -0.17 -6.00
N TYR A 70 9.93 0.16 -7.27
CA TYR A 70 9.09 -0.39 -8.34
C TYR A 70 9.50 -1.80 -8.78
N VAL A 71 10.78 -2.16 -8.66
CA VAL A 71 11.23 -3.55 -8.80
C VAL A 71 10.52 -4.44 -7.78
N ARG A 72 10.51 -4.04 -6.50
CA ARG A 72 9.77 -4.76 -5.46
C ARG A 72 8.28 -4.86 -5.77
N SER A 73 7.67 -3.78 -6.27
CA SER A 73 6.26 -3.81 -6.64
C SER A 73 5.97 -4.75 -7.81
N LEU A 74 6.86 -4.81 -8.81
CA LEU A 74 6.74 -5.76 -9.93
C LEU A 74 6.88 -7.21 -9.45
N GLU A 75 7.75 -7.47 -8.48
CA GLU A 75 7.91 -8.78 -7.83
C GLU A 75 6.66 -9.17 -7.02
N GLU A 76 6.10 -8.25 -6.24
CA GLU A 76 4.83 -8.45 -5.50
C GLU A 76 3.63 -8.69 -6.45
N LYS A 77 3.70 -8.18 -7.69
CA LYS A 77 2.72 -8.43 -8.75
C LYS A 77 3.01 -9.69 -9.57
N GLY A 78 4.12 -10.38 -9.30
CA GLY A 78 4.49 -11.65 -9.95
C GLY A 78 4.97 -11.52 -11.39
N LEU A 79 5.37 -10.32 -11.82
CA LEU A 79 5.89 -10.09 -13.18
C LEU A 79 7.38 -10.42 -13.31
N ILE A 80 8.12 -10.33 -12.21
CA ILE A 80 9.54 -10.63 -12.15
C ILE A 80 9.85 -11.40 -10.87
N ARG A 81 10.95 -12.14 -10.89
CA ARG A 81 11.62 -12.66 -9.69
C ARG A 81 13.01 -12.08 -9.62
N THR A 82 13.44 -11.73 -8.42
CA THR A 82 14.78 -11.20 -8.20
C THR A 82 15.63 -12.13 -7.35
N GLU A 83 16.87 -12.35 -7.76
CA GLU A 83 17.83 -13.16 -7.03
C GLU A 83 19.16 -12.40 -6.90
N PRO A 84 19.73 -12.27 -5.70
CA PRO A 84 21.05 -11.66 -5.53
C PRO A 84 22.12 -12.58 -6.11
N THR A 85 22.99 -12.04 -6.97
CA THR A 85 24.17 -12.79 -7.43
C THR A 85 25.34 -12.60 -6.47
N MET A 86 26.16 -13.64 -6.30
CA MET A 86 27.41 -13.57 -5.53
C MET A 86 28.60 -13.63 -6.49
N ILE A 87 29.50 -12.65 -6.39
CA ILE A 87 30.75 -12.64 -7.16
C ILE A 87 31.90 -12.91 -6.20
N ARG A 88 32.88 -13.72 -6.60
CA ARG A 88 34.11 -13.92 -5.82
C ARG A 88 35.21 -12.99 -6.32
N SER A 89 35.87 -12.27 -5.41
CA SER A 89 37.09 -11.52 -5.73
C SER A 89 38.20 -12.48 -6.18
N LYS A 90 39.24 -11.95 -6.84
CA LYS A 90 40.50 -12.67 -7.08
C LYS A 90 41.10 -13.21 -5.78
N ASP A 91 40.87 -12.51 -4.67
CA ASP A 91 41.31 -12.90 -3.32
C ASP A 91 40.32 -13.83 -2.59
N GLY A 92 39.30 -14.35 -3.28
CA GLY A 92 38.31 -15.28 -2.72
C GLY A 92 37.22 -14.66 -1.82
N ARG A 93 37.31 -13.36 -1.52
CA ARG A 93 36.28 -12.65 -0.73
C ARG A 93 34.96 -12.56 -1.50
N PRO A 94 33.79 -12.78 -0.84
CA PRO A 94 32.49 -12.58 -1.47
C PRO A 94 32.24 -11.08 -1.68
N LEU A 95 31.83 -10.72 -2.89
CA LEU A 95 31.31 -9.41 -3.25
C LEU A 95 29.82 -9.54 -3.58
N ASN A 96 29.04 -8.55 -3.16
CA ASN A 96 27.66 -8.40 -3.59
C ASN A 96 27.67 -8.20 -5.11
N GLY A 97 27.11 -9.15 -5.84
CA GLY A 97 26.92 -9.05 -7.27
C GLY A 97 25.72 -8.17 -7.61
N ASN A 98 25.37 -8.16 -8.90
CA ASN A 98 24.15 -7.52 -9.36
C ASN A 98 22.92 -8.36 -8.99
N LEU A 99 21.74 -7.80 -9.23
CA LEU A 99 20.49 -8.53 -9.12
C LEU A 99 20.23 -9.27 -10.45
N LEU A 100 19.98 -10.57 -10.37
CA LEU A 100 19.45 -11.37 -11.46
C LEU A 100 17.93 -11.19 -11.47
N TYR A 101 17.38 -10.85 -12.63
CA TYR A 101 15.94 -10.74 -12.85
C TYR A 101 15.52 -11.87 -13.76
N THR A 102 14.47 -12.57 -13.37
CA THR A 102 13.78 -13.55 -14.22
C THR A 102 12.40 -13.00 -14.56
N ILE A 103 12.11 -12.82 -15.85
CA ILE A 103 10.79 -12.40 -16.33
C ILE A 103 9.83 -13.57 -16.17
N CYS A 104 8.72 -13.34 -15.49
CA CYS A 104 7.69 -14.36 -15.28
C CYS A 104 6.61 -14.27 -16.37
N PRO A 105 5.93 -15.40 -16.69
CA PRO A 105 4.79 -15.39 -17.59
C PRO A 105 3.69 -14.44 -17.08
N ILE A 106 3.28 -13.49 -17.92
CA ILE A 106 2.31 -12.46 -17.52
C ILE A 106 0.96 -13.06 -17.09
N GLN A 107 0.60 -14.23 -17.59
CA GLN A 107 -0.67 -14.89 -17.28
C GLN A 107 -0.84 -15.13 -15.77
N ALA A 108 0.23 -15.49 -15.05
CA ALA A 108 0.17 -15.69 -13.62
C ALA A 108 -0.11 -14.38 -12.86
N ALA A 109 0.47 -13.27 -13.33
CA ALA A 109 0.22 -11.94 -12.78
C ALA A 109 -1.23 -11.48 -13.05
N VAL A 110 -1.74 -11.74 -14.26
CA VAL A 110 -3.12 -11.46 -14.68
C VAL A 110 -4.12 -12.20 -13.80
N GLU A 111 -3.93 -13.50 -13.63
CA GLU A 111 -4.80 -14.34 -12.80
C GLU A 111 -4.79 -13.86 -11.34
N SER A 112 -3.61 -13.63 -10.78
CA SER A 112 -3.46 -13.12 -9.41
C SER A 112 -4.10 -11.75 -9.20
N PHE A 113 -4.09 -10.89 -10.22
CA PHE A 113 -4.76 -9.58 -10.17
C PHE A 113 -6.28 -9.74 -10.08
N TYR A 114 -6.88 -10.50 -11.00
CA TYR A 114 -8.33 -10.67 -11.04
C TYR A 114 -8.88 -11.47 -9.85
N GLN A 115 -8.15 -12.47 -9.37
CA GLN A 115 -8.53 -13.21 -8.16
C GLN A 115 -8.61 -12.28 -6.93
N ARG A 116 -7.67 -11.33 -6.78
CA ARG A 116 -7.71 -10.34 -5.70
C ARG A 116 -8.90 -9.40 -5.83
N GLN A 117 -9.19 -8.93 -7.05
CA GLN A 117 -10.35 -8.07 -7.31
C GLN A 117 -11.66 -8.77 -6.98
N PHE A 118 -11.82 -10.02 -7.44
CA PHE A 118 -13.00 -10.82 -7.17
C PHE A 118 -13.21 -11.02 -5.67
N ARG A 119 -12.16 -11.45 -4.94
CA ARG A 119 -12.20 -11.61 -3.49
C ARG A 119 -12.63 -10.33 -2.77
N GLN A 120 -12.08 -9.19 -3.17
CA GLN A 120 -12.41 -7.90 -2.56
C GLN A 120 -13.88 -7.52 -2.79
N MET A 121 -14.43 -7.80 -3.98
CA MET A 121 -15.86 -7.59 -4.26
C MET A 121 -16.75 -8.50 -3.39
N GLU A 122 -16.38 -9.77 -3.22
CA GLU A 122 -17.11 -10.71 -2.36
C GLU A 122 -17.09 -10.26 -0.90
N GLU A 123 -15.93 -9.83 -0.38
CA GLU A 123 -15.79 -9.31 0.97
C GLU A 123 -16.63 -8.04 1.18
N ASN A 124 -16.61 -7.12 0.22
CA ASN A 124 -17.39 -5.88 0.31
C ASN A 124 -18.90 -6.17 0.27
N ALA A 125 -19.34 -7.08 -0.59
CA ALA A 125 -20.73 -7.53 -0.62
C ALA A 125 -21.14 -8.19 0.70
N ALA A 126 -20.26 -8.99 1.31
CA ALA A 126 -20.50 -9.59 2.61
C ALA A 126 -20.62 -8.53 3.72
N ARG A 127 -19.71 -7.53 3.75
CA ARG A 127 -19.77 -6.39 4.68
C ARG A 127 -21.07 -5.60 4.54
N GLN A 128 -21.50 -5.35 3.31
CA GLN A 128 -22.74 -4.64 3.04
C GLN A 128 -23.97 -5.41 3.56
N ARG A 129 -24.08 -6.71 3.26
CA ARG A 129 -25.18 -7.54 3.76
C ARG A 129 -25.20 -7.61 5.29
N ALA A 130 -24.03 -7.66 5.94
CA ALA A 130 -23.94 -7.64 7.39
C ALA A 130 -24.43 -6.31 7.97
N ALA A 131 -24.03 -5.18 7.38
CA ALA A 131 -24.49 -3.85 7.78
C ALA A 131 -26.01 -3.68 7.63
N GLU A 132 -26.59 -4.17 6.53
CA GLU A 132 -28.04 -4.14 6.30
C GLU A 132 -28.80 -4.93 7.37
N ARG A 133 -28.34 -6.13 7.72
CA ARG A 133 -28.94 -6.96 8.79
C ARG A 133 -28.87 -6.27 10.16
N LEU A 134 -27.76 -5.63 10.47
CA LEU A 134 -27.60 -4.86 11.71
C LEU A 134 -28.56 -3.67 11.73
N ALA A 135 -28.67 -2.92 10.63
CA ALA A 135 -29.59 -1.79 10.50
C ALA A 135 -31.06 -2.22 10.61
N GLU A 136 -31.44 -3.34 10.01
CA GLU A 136 -32.80 -3.88 10.12
C GLU A 136 -33.12 -4.30 11.54
N SER A 137 -32.17 -4.94 12.23
CA SER A 137 -32.31 -5.34 13.64
C SER A 137 -32.44 -4.12 14.55
N ALA A 138 -31.65 -3.06 14.29
CA ALA A 138 -31.73 -1.80 15.03
C ALA A 138 -33.10 -1.11 14.84
N ARG A 139 -33.67 -1.15 13.63
CA ARG A 139 -35.04 -0.64 13.37
C ARG A 139 -36.12 -1.42 14.11
N LYS A 140 -35.94 -2.74 14.28
CA LYS A 140 -36.89 -3.64 14.93
C LYS A 140 -36.74 -3.70 16.46
N SER A 141 -35.68 -3.15 17.04
CA SER A 141 -35.44 -3.18 18.48
C SER A 141 -36.46 -2.29 19.24
N PRO A 142 -37.15 -2.79 20.28
CA PRO A 142 -38.12 -2.03 21.08
C PRO A 142 -37.52 -0.82 21.84
N GLN A 143 -36.20 -0.72 21.88
CA GLN A 143 -35.47 0.21 22.74
C GLN A 143 -35.60 1.68 22.33
N ASN A 144 -36.03 1.97 21.09
CA ASN A 144 -36.35 3.36 20.67
C ASN A 144 -37.67 3.90 21.25
N ALA A 145 -38.48 3.07 21.93
CA ALA A 145 -39.69 3.52 22.62
C ALA A 145 -39.45 3.91 24.10
N LEU A 146 -38.26 3.65 24.67
CA LEU A 146 -38.01 3.80 26.12
C LEU A 146 -37.33 5.12 26.52
N CYS A 147 -37.04 6.02 25.58
CA CYS A 147 -36.56 7.37 25.87
C CYS A 147 -37.67 8.41 25.67
N ALA A 148 -38.75 8.31 26.44
CA ALA A 148 -39.59 9.47 26.71
C ALA A 148 -38.93 10.27 27.84
N PRO A 149 -38.79 11.61 27.74
CA PRO A 149 -38.33 12.39 28.88
C PRO A 149 -39.35 12.22 30.01
N LEU A 150 -38.88 11.75 31.17
CA LEU A 150 -39.68 11.75 32.41
C LEU A 150 -40.22 13.17 32.59
N GLY A 151 -41.56 13.30 32.55
CA GLY A 151 -42.25 14.56 32.77
C GLY A 151 -41.84 15.19 34.10
N GLU A 152 -41.80 16.52 34.13
CA GLU A 152 -41.38 17.31 35.30
C GLU A 152 -42.09 16.86 36.59
N PRO A 153 -41.38 16.78 37.73
CA PRO A 153 -41.99 16.42 39.00
C PRO A 153 -42.86 17.57 39.51
N ALA A 154 -44.16 17.49 39.26
CA ALA A 154 -45.14 18.32 39.95
C ALA A 154 -45.33 17.82 41.40
N GLY A 155 -44.69 18.52 42.33
CA GLY A 155 -45.09 18.82 43.71
C GLY A 155 -45.65 17.73 44.66
N LEU A 156 -44.96 17.60 45.82
CA LEU A 156 -45.52 17.47 47.20
C LEU A 156 -46.36 16.19 47.52
N ASP A 157 -46.26 15.44 48.62
CA ASP A 157 -45.85 15.68 50.01
C ASP A 157 -45.40 14.36 50.69
N THR A 158 -44.46 14.44 51.63
CA THR A 158 -44.10 13.35 52.57
C THR A 158 -45.17 13.16 53.66
N PRO A 159 -45.28 11.96 54.27
CA PRO A 159 -44.67 11.85 55.61
C PRO A 159 -44.01 10.51 55.97
N SER A 160 -42.88 10.66 56.68
CA SER A 160 -42.44 9.95 57.89
C SER A 160 -42.20 8.44 57.89
N GLY A 161 -40.90 8.09 57.98
CA GLY A 161 -40.41 7.39 59.17
C GLY A 161 -40.01 5.93 59.02
N VAL A 162 -38.72 5.68 58.81
CA VAL A 162 -37.90 4.78 59.65
C VAL A 162 -36.41 5.04 59.40
N GLU A 163 -35.68 5.27 60.49
CA GLU A 163 -34.23 5.34 60.55
C GLU A 163 -33.57 4.03 60.14
N SER A 164 -32.46 4.13 59.41
CA SER A 164 -31.27 3.35 59.73
C SER A 164 -30.05 4.20 59.44
N GLY A 165 -29.51 4.82 60.50
CA GLY A 165 -28.25 5.53 60.45
C GLY A 165 -27.07 4.56 60.40
N PHE A 166 -26.10 4.86 59.53
CA PHE A 166 -24.68 4.78 59.82
C PHE A 166 -23.96 5.82 58.94
N GLY A 167 -23.10 6.62 59.57
CA GLY A 167 -22.58 7.90 59.08
C GLY A 167 -21.46 7.84 58.02
N PRO A 168 -20.83 9.00 57.75
CA PRO A 168 -20.15 9.28 56.48
C PRO A 168 -18.70 8.82 56.48
N LEU A 169 -18.31 8.04 55.48
CA LEU A 169 -16.90 7.89 55.12
C LEU A 169 -16.57 8.82 53.97
N SER A 170 -16.03 9.98 54.35
CA SER A 170 -15.32 10.89 53.45
C SER A 170 -14.16 10.14 52.80
N GLY A 171 -14.19 10.05 51.48
CA GLY A 171 -13.13 9.50 50.65
C GLY A 171 -13.10 10.26 49.34
N ALA A 172 -12.28 11.32 49.31
CA ALA A 172 -11.98 12.08 48.10
C ALA A 172 -11.40 11.14 47.03
N PHE A 173 -12.07 11.03 45.88
CA PHE A 173 -11.46 10.43 44.70
C PHE A 173 -10.60 11.48 44.01
N PRO A 174 -9.30 11.23 43.80
CA PRO A 174 -8.41 12.17 43.15
C PRO A 174 -8.74 12.34 41.67
N GLU A 175 -8.86 13.60 41.29
CA GLU A 175 -8.83 14.11 39.92
C GLU A 175 -7.50 13.71 39.28
N LEU A 176 -7.54 12.81 38.29
CA LEU A 176 -6.35 12.37 37.57
C LEU A 176 -6.10 13.31 36.39
N ALA A 177 -4.97 13.99 36.48
CA ALA A 177 -4.49 15.04 35.62
C ALA A 177 -4.39 14.63 34.14
N SER A 178 -4.78 15.56 33.27
CA SER A 178 -4.38 15.58 31.86
C SER A 178 -2.89 15.93 31.76
N GLU A 179 -2.04 14.93 31.65
CA GLU A 179 -0.63 15.17 31.31
C GLU A 179 -0.51 15.65 29.87
N SER A 180 0.27 16.72 29.76
CA SER A 180 0.56 17.46 28.55
C SER A 180 1.93 17.05 28.01
N LEU A 181 2.00 16.82 26.69
CA LEU A 181 3.10 17.17 25.74
C LEU A 181 4.43 16.36 25.85
N PRO A 182 5.19 16.15 24.73
CA PRO A 182 5.61 17.22 23.82
C PRO A 182 5.61 16.93 22.32
N GLY A 183 5.40 18.00 21.56
CA GLY A 183 5.74 18.10 20.15
C GLY A 183 7.22 18.43 19.93
N MET A 184 7.74 18.01 18.78
CA MET A 184 8.80 18.69 18.04
C MET A 184 8.84 18.15 16.61
N GLU A 185 8.14 18.81 15.69
CA GLU A 185 8.56 18.91 14.29
C GLU A 185 8.35 20.35 13.82
N GLU A 186 9.45 21.08 13.65
CA GLU A 186 9.64 21.98 12.51
C GLU A 186 11.09 22.45 12.46
N LYS A 187 11.81 22.07 11.40
CA LYS A 187 12.96 22.83 10.91
C LYS A 187 12.87 22.98 9.39
N ALA A 188 12.16 24.02 8.97
CA ALA A 188 12.45 24.73 7.73
C ALA A 188 13.44 25.85 8.04
N GLY A 189 14.47 26.04 7.20
CA GLY A 189 15.47 27.09 7.42
C GLY A 189 16.63 27.06 6.44
N THR A 190 16.34 27.43 5.18
CA THR A 190 17.30 27.92 4.19
C THR A 190 18.13 29.06 4.77
N LYS A 191 19.46 29.07 4.54
CA LYS A 191 20.22 30.32 4.46
C LYS A 191 21.40 30.21 3.51
N GLU A 192 21.42 31.18 2.62
CA GLU A 192 22.44 31.54 1.65
C GLU A 192 23.83 31.68 2.29
N LYS A 193 24.87 31.37 1.51
CA LYS A 193 26.17 32.00 1.65
C LYS A 193 26.53 32.69 0.34
N ALA A 194 26.52 34.01 0.39
CA ALA A 194 27.38 34.85 -0.41
C ALA A 194 28.81 34.73 0.15
N GLY A 195 29.79 34.68 -0.76
CA GLY A 195 31.21 34.55 -0.49
C GLY A 195 31.93 34.06 -1.72
#